data_AF-A0A520RD21-F1
#
_entry.id   AF-A0A520RD21-F1
#
_cell.length_a   1.000
_cell.length_b   1.000
_cell.length_c   1.000
_cell.angle_alpha   90.00
_cell.angle_beta   90.00
_cell.angle_gamma   90.00
#
_symmetry.space_group_name_H-M   'P 1'
#
loop_
_entity.id
_entity.type
_entity.pdbx_description
1 polymer ?
#
loop_
_entity_poly.entity_id
_entity_poly.type
_entity_poly.pdbx_seq_one_letter_code
_entity_poly.pdbx_strand_id
1 'polypeptide(L)'
;MIEPSLSIESLQAHAASELNQWTGSAARWSAAAPGRVNVIGEHTDYNGGWVLPMAIDRYTVLVAAPGLQADCIRVRSLSLGEQSAVSLSRLSDLNDDKWMRYLQGVLAEYAHRAVVCPPLDIVVASSVPVGGGLSSSAALELAMAHLIEAVTETTWSPSERIRAAVSAERDGAGVPCGIMDQTIVEQGEQGCVLLLDCAQDLISSIIPCDDPQIAWLVIHSGVSHDLADGAYAQRRAECEMICEALQVGSLRDVTPE
;
A
#
# COMPACT_ATOMS: atom_id res chain seq x y z
N MET A 1 -12.43 12.70 -16.10
CA MET A 1 -11.40 13.60 -15.54
C MET A 1 -11.08 13.09 -14.15
N ILE A 2 -9.81 12.88 -13.81
CA ILE A 2 -9.44 12.67 -12.41
C ILE A 2 -9.73 13.99 -11.70
N GLU A 3 -10.52 13.95 -10.63
CA GLU A 3 -10.86 15.14 -9.86
C GLU A 3 -9.59 15.83 -9.31
N PRO A 4 -9.65 17.13 -8.97
CA PRO A 4 -8.54 17.81 -8.32
C PRO A 4 -8.06 17.02 -7.10
N SER A 5 -6.75 17.02 -6.85
CA SER A 5 -6.23 16.38 -5.65
C SER A 5 -6.87 17.01 -4.41
N LEU A 6 -7.55 16.21 -3.61
CA LEU A 6 -7.91 16.62 -2.25
C LEU A 6 -6.65 16.59 -1.39
N SER A 7 -6.42 17.66 -0.63
CA SER A 7 -5.34 17.68 0.34
C SER A 7 -5.55 16.60 1.41
N ILE A 8 -4.46 16.18 2.07
CA ILE A 8 -4.52 15.21 3.17
C ILE A 8 -5.47 15.71 4.25
N GLU A 9 -5.43 16.99 4.60
CA GLU A 9 -6.28 17.60 5.63
C GLU A 9 -7.76 17.55 5.22
N SER A 10 -8.06 17.73 3.94
CA SER A 10 -9.43 17.65 3.42
C SER A 10 -9.98 16.23 3.50
N LEU A 11 -9.16 15.24 3.12
CA LEU A 11 -9.50 13.81 3.25
C LEU A 11 -9.69 13.41 4.72
N GLN A 12 -8.78 13.84 5.61
CA GLN A 12 -8.87 13.60 7.05
C GLN A 12 -10.13 14.23 7.66
N ALA A 13 -10.45 15.49 7.32
CA ALA A 13 -11.62 16.17 7.83
C ALA A 13 -12.93 15.48 7.38
N HIS A 14 -12.98 15.06 6.11
CA HIS A 14 -14.13 14.31 5.59
C HIS A 14 -14.28 12.95 6.28
N ALA A 15 -13.21 12.17 6.37
CA ALA A 15 -13.20 10.87 7.05
C ALA A 15 -13.56 10.98 8.54
N ALA A 16 -13.06 12.01 9.23
CA ALA A 16 -13.39 12.28 10.63
C ALA A 16 -14.87 12.63 10.82
N SER A 17 -15.46 13.41 9.91
CA SER A 17 -16.89 13.71 9.91
C SER A 17 -17.72 12.43 9.71
N GLU A 18 -17.37 11.61 8.73
CA GLU A 18 -18.03 10.33 8.46
C GLU A 18 -17.90 9.36 9.63
N LEU A 19 -16.73 9.31 10.29
CA LEU A 19 -16.50 8.48 11.47
C LEU A 19 -17.41 8.93 12.63
N ASN A 20 -17.53 10.24 12.86
CA ASN A 20 -18.41 10.77 13.89
C ASN A 20 -19.88 10.49 13.60
N GLN A 21 -20.32 10.66 12.35
CA GLN A 21 -21.68 10.33 11.94
C GLN A 21 -21.98 8.82 12.09
N TRP A 22 -21.01 7.97 11.78
CA TRP A 22 -21.16 6.51 11.85
C TRP A 22 -21.15 5.97 13.29
N THR A 23 -20.30 6.51 14.16
CA THR A 23 -20.00 5.93 15.48
C THR A 23 -20.45 6.79 16.65
N GLY A 24 -20.76 8.07 16.42
CA GLY A 24 -20.95 9.08 17.47
C GLY A 24 -19.67 9.48 18.22
N SER A 25 -18.51 8.93 17.85
CA SER A 25 -17.22 9.18 18.51
C SER A 25 -16.38 10.20 17.74
N ALA A 26 -15.58 10.99 18.45
CA ALA A 26 -14.60 11.85 17.81
C ALA A 26 -13.39 11.04 17.31
N ALA A 27 -12.87 11.39 16.15
CA ALA A 27 -11.60 10.87 15.65
C ALA A 27 -10.48 11.16 16.66
N ARG A 28 -9.65 10.15 16.95
CA ARG A 28 -8.50 10.27 17.86
C ARG A 28 -7.16 10.04 17.15
N TRP A 29 -7.14 9.22 16.12
CA TRP A 29 -5.94 8.90 15.36
C TRP A 29 -6.19 9.05 13.87
N SER A 30 -5.13 9.38 13.14
CA SER A 30 -5.14 9.40 11.70
C SER A 30 -3.77 9.04 11.15
N ALA A 31 -3.75 8.34 10.02
CA ALA A 31 -2.54 8.08 9.26
C ALA A 31 -2.84 8.23 7.76
N ALA A 32 -1.80 8.50 6.98
CA ALA A 32 -1.93 8.67 5.54
C ALA A 32 -0.70 8.09 4.83
N ALA A 33 -0.90 7.59 3.62
CA ALA A 33 0.19 7.18 2.74
C ALA A 33 -0.17 7.52 1.28
N PRO A 34 0.83 7.92 0.48
CA PRO A 34 0.60 8.31 -0.92
C PRO A 34 0.38 7.10 -1.83
N GLY A 35 -0.17 7.33 -3.01
CA GLY A 35 0.01 6.43 -4.15
C GLY A 35 1.37 6.65 -4.82
N ARG A 36 1.62 5.95 -5.93
CA ARG A 36 2.87 6.09 -6.69
C ARG A 36 2.70 5.92 -8.20
N VAL A 37 3.66 6.46 -8.94
CA VAL A 37 3.92 6.09 -10.34
C VAL A 37 5.34 5.56 -10.47
N ASN A 38 5.56 4.69 -11.44
CA ASN A 38 6.89 4.26 -11.82
C ASN A 38 7.30 4.97 -13.11
N VAL A 39 8.47 5.63 -13.11
CA VAL A 39 8.96 6.34 -14.30
C VAL A 39 9.49 5.36 -15.33
N ILE A 40 10.22 4.34 -14.87
CA ILE A 40 10.76 3.25 -15.70
C ILE A 40 11.18 2.06 -14.83
N GLY A 41 11.28 0.88 -15.44
CA GLY A 41 11.58 -0.38 -14.74
C GLY A 41 10.30 -1.13 -14.40
N GLU A 42 9.45 -1.36 -15.39
CA GLU A 42 8.24 -2.18 -15.21
C GLU A 42 8.58 -3.66 -15.25
N HIS A 43 7.93 -4.47 -14.41
CA HIS A 43 8.16 -5.92 -14.32
C HIS A 43 9.62 -6.33 -14.03
N THR A 44 10.44 -5.42 -13.52
CA THR A 44 11.83 -5.69 -13.12
C THR A 44 11.96 -5.93 -11.62
N ASP A 45 11.06 -5.42 -10.79
CA ASP A 45 11.14 -5.47 -9.33
C ASP A 45 11.14 -6.90 -8.79
N TYR A 46 10.17 -7.73 -9.16
CA TYR A 46 10.11 -9.14 -8.76
C TYR A 46 11.17 -10.01 -9.46
N ASN A 47 11.85 -9.45 -10.45
CA ASN A 47 13.02 -10.04 -11.11
C ASN A 47 14.33 -9.57 -10.49
N GLY A 48 14.32 -8.81 -9.39
CA GLY A 48 15.54 -8.27 -8.77
C GLY A 48 16.24 -7.19 -9.59
N GLY A 49 15.58 -6.59 -10.57
CA GLY A 49 16.13 -5.51 -11.38
C GLY A 49 16.08 -4.15 -10.69
N TRP A 50 16.18 -3.10 -11.50
CA TRP A 50 16.12 -1.71 -11.06
C TRP A 50 14.76 -1.10 -11.39
N VAL A 51 14.27 -0.22 -10.50
CA VAL A 51 13.05 0.56 -10.72
C VAL A 51 13.27 2.03 -10.35
N LEU A 52 12.48 2.93 -10.93
CA LEU A 52 12.58 4.38 -10.72
C LEU A 52 11.23 5.02 -10.39
N PRO A 53 10.61 4.71 -9.23
CA PRO A 53 9.32 5.27 -8.86
C PRO A 53 9.39 6.65 -8.19
N MET A 54 8.24 7.34 -8.18
CA MET A 54 7.97 8.51 -7.35
C MET A 54 6.60 8.40 -6.67
N ALA A 55 6.51 8.91 -5.44
CA ALA A 55 5.24 9.09 -4.76
C ALA A 55 4.46 10.23 -5.44
N ILE A 56 3.13 10.12 -5.47
CA ILE A 56 2.25 11.15 -6.05
C ILE A 56 1.46 11.88 -4.96
N ASP A 57 0.93 13.04 -5.32
CA ASP A 57 0.06 13.87 -4.50
C ASP A 57 -1.37 13.31 -4.43
N ARG A 58 -1.53 11.99 -4.31
CA ARG A 58 -2.81 11.31 -4.05
C ARG A 58 -2.61 10.38 -2.87
N TYR A 59 -3.55 10.33 -1.95
CA TYR A 59 -3.35 9.71 -0.64
C TYR A 59 -4.51 8.81 -0.25
N THR A 60 -4.19 7.73 0.44
CA THR A 60 -5.14 6.99 1.27
C THR A 60 -4.96 7.44 2.71
N VAL A 61 -6.07 7.83 3.34
CA VAL A 61 -6.14 8.31 4.72
C VAL A 61 -7.02 7.36 5.52
N LEU A 62 -6.52 6.94 6.68
CA LEU A 62 -7.29 6.21 7.69
C LEU A 62 -7.50 7.14 8.88
N VAL A 63 -8.74 7.25 9.34
CA VAL A 63 -9.10 7.98 10.57
C VAL A 63 -9.80 7.02 11.51
N ALA A 64 -9.37 6.99 12.77
CA ALA A 64 -9.85 6.02 13.75
C ALA A 64 -10.31 6.63 15.07
N ALA A 65 -11.25 5.93 15.71
CA ALA A 65 -11.71 6.13 17.07
C ALA A 65 -11.69 4.79 17.82
N PRO A 66 -11.75 4.80 19.17
CA PRO A 66 -11.91 3.58 19.95
C PRO A 66 -13.12 2.77 19.47
N GLY A 67 -12.94 1.47 19.26
CA GLY A 67 -13.96 0.60 18.70
C GLY A 67 -15.14 0.41 19.67
N LEU A 68 -16.35 0.47 19.13
CA LEU A 68 -17.58 0.22 19.89
C LEU A 68 -17.88 -1.28 20.11
N GLN A 69 -17.21 -2.16 19.37
CA GLN A 69 -17.36 -3.60 19.46
C GLN A 69 -16.06 -4.24 19.94
N ALA A 70 -16.16 -5.15 20.91
CA ALA A 70 -15.00 -5.87 21.42
C ALA A 70 -14.47 -6.87 20.38
N ASP A 71 -13.17 -7.17 20.46
CA ASP A 71 -12.49 -8.18 19.64
C ASP A 71 -12.56 -7.95 18.11
N CYS A 72 -12.85 -6.72 17.66
CA CYS A 72 -12.81 -6.43 16.23
C CYS A 72 -12.34 -5.02 15.91
N ILE A 73 -11.79 -4.87 14.71
CA ILE A 73 -11.61 -3.59 14.04
C ILE A 73 -12.64 -3.51 12.92
N ARG A 74 -13.52 -2.51 12.98
CA ARG A 74 -14.51 -2.26 11.92
C ARG A 74 -13.99 -1.17 11.00
N VAL A 75 -14.14 -1.38 9.70
CA VAL A 75 -13.61 -0.47 8.68
C VAL A 75 -14.71 -0.10 7.70
N ARG A 76 -14.88 1.19 7.46
CA ARG A 76 -15.78 1.73 6.43
C ARG A 76 -14.96 2.41 5.35
N SER A 77 -15.07 1.95 4.11
CA SER A 77 -14.40 2.54 2.95
C SER A 77 -15.35 3.49 2.22
N LEU A 78 -15.00 4.78 2.18
CA LEU A 78 -15.83 5.78 1.50
C LEU A 78 -15.77 5.61 -0.03
N SER A 79 -14.59 5.26 -0.57
CA SER A 79 -14.39 5.09 -2.01
C SER A 79 -15.11 3.85 -2.57
N LEU A 80 -15.25 2.79 -1.76
CA LEU A 80 -15.98 1.57 -2.16
C LEU A 80 -17.47 1.61 -1.76
N GLY A 81 -17.85 2.46 -0.80
CA GLY A 81 -19.19 2.43 -0.21
C GLY A 81 -19.45 1.16 0.62
N GLU A 82 -18.39 0.49 1.07
CA GLU A 82 -18.44 -0.79 1.78
C GLU A 82 -18.05 -0.64 3.24
N GLN A 83 -18.52 -1.58 4.07
CA GLN A 83 -18.13 -1.71 5.48
C GLN A 83 -17.87 -3.17 5.78
N SER A 84 -16.76 -3.44 6.45
CA SER A 84 -16.39 -4.79 6.89
C SER A 84 -15.70 -4.75 8.26
N ALA A 85 -15.29 -5.89 8.76
CA ALA A 85 -14.59 -6.02 10.03
C ALA A 85 -13.56 -7.14 10.00
N VAL A 86 -12.55 -7.01 10.85
CA VAL A 86 -11.55 -8.05 11.14
C VAL A 86 -11.67 -8.42 12.61
N SER A 87 -11.75 -9.71 12.91
CA SER A 87 -11.69 -10.21 14.29
C SER A 87 -10.24 -10.28 14.75
N LEU A 88 -9.95 -9.66 15.90
CA LEU A 88 -8.60 -9.60 16.47
C LEU A 88 -8.13 -10.98 16.98
N SER A 89 -9.06 -11.85 17.36
CA SER A 89 -8.76 -13.23 17.76
C SER A 89 -8.57 -14.20 16.58
N ARG A 90 -8.85 -13.78 15.34
CA ARG A 90 -8.81 -14.63 14.13
C ARG A 90 -8.02 -14.01 12.98
N LEU A 91 -6.93 -13.31 13.31
CA LEU A 91 -6.10 -12.66 12.30
C LEU A 91 -5.48 -13.62 11.27
N SER A 92 -5.36 -14.92 11.60
CA SER A 92 -4.85 -15.95 10.69
C SER A 92 -5.84 -16.38 9.59
N ASP A 93 -7.14 -16.09 9.75
CA ASP A 93 -8.16 -16.49 8.78
C ASP A 93 -8.21 -15.47 7.64
N LEU A 94 -8.47 -15.87 6.39
CA LEU A 94 -8.65 -14.89 5.32
C LEU A 94 -10.01 -14.19 5.44
N ASN A 95 -10.02 -12.86 5.33
CA ASN A 95 -11.28 -12.13 5.20
C ASN A 95 -12.03 -12.52 3.92
N ASP A 96 -13.35 -12.61 3.99
CA ASP A 96 -14.19 -12.83 2.81
C ASP A 96 -14.18 -11.61 1.89
N ASP A 97 -14.11 -10.41 2.46
CA ASP A 97 -13.97 -9.16 1.71
C ASP A 97 -12.50 -8.97 1.29
N LYS A 98 -12.21 -9.17 0.00
CA LYS A 98 -10.84 -9.18 -0.53
C LYS A 98 -10.02 -7.94 -0.17
N TRP A 99 -10.62 -6.75 -0.18
CA TRP A 99 -9.91 -5.51 0.15
C TRP A 99 -9.54 -5.41 1.64
N MET A 100 -10.24 -6.12 2.52
CA MET A 100 -9.88 -6.18 3.94
C MET A 100 -8.63 -7.02 4.18
N ARG A 101 -8.24 -7.89 3.24
CA ARG A 101 -7.06 -8.74 3.38
C ARG A 101 -5.76 -7.93 3.44
N TYR A 102 -5.68 -6.80 2.76
CA TYR A 102 -4.56 -5.87 2.85
C TYR A 102 -4.40 -5.33 4.29
N LEU A 103 -5.49 -4.86 4.89
CA LEU A 103 -5.49 -4.34 6.27
C LEU A 103 -5.24 -5.46 7.30
N GLN A 104 -5.88 -6.62 7.11
CA GLN A 104 -5.75 -7.77 7.98
C GLN A 104 -4.33 -8.33 7.97
N GLY A 105 -3.69 -8.42 6.81
CA GLY A 105 -2.31 -8.90 6.70
C GLY A 105 -1.35 -8.01 7.49
N VAL A 106 -1.51 -6.69 7.41
CA VAL A 106 -0.70 -5.77 8.23
C VAL A 106 -0.96 -5.98 9.73
N LEU A 107 -2.23 -6.12 10.14
CA LEU A 107 -2.56 -6.44 11.54
C LEU A 107 -1.92 -7.75 12.02
N ALA A 108 -1.93 -8.79 11.18
CA ALA A 108 -1.31 -10.07 11.49
C ALA A 108 0.20 -9.92 11.68
N GLU A 109 0.89 -9.19 10.79
CA GLU A 109 2.33 -8.94 10.89
C GLU A 109 2.75 -8.20 12.16
N TYR A 110 1.94 -7.23 12.61
CA TYR A 110 2.14 -6.54 13.89
C TYR A 110 1.85 -7.46 15.08
N ALA A 111 0.78 -8.27 15.02
CA ALA A 111 0.45 -9.23 16.06
C ALA A 111 1.55 -10.31 16.22
N HIS A 112 2.15 -10.77 15.12
CA HIS A 112 3.29 -11.71 15.15
C HIS A 112 4.51 -11.15 15.90
N ARG A 113 4.65 -9.82 15.96
CA ARG A 113 5.69 -9.11 16.72
C ARG A 113 5.18 -8.58 18.07
N ALA A 114 4.10 -9.16 18.58
CA ALA A 114 3.47 -8.82 19.86
C ALA A 114 2.95 -7.38 19.98
N VAL A 115 2.71 -6.70 18.86
CA VAL A 115 2.02 -5.41 18.82
C VAL A 115 0.55 -5.67 18.56
N VAL A 116 -0.26 -5.62 19.62
CA VAL A 116 -1.71 -5.89 19.54
C VAL A 116 -2.47 -4.58 19.48
N CYS A 117 -3.13 -4.34 18.34
CA CYS A 117 -4.03 -3.20 18.19
C CYS A 117 -5.32 -3.42 19.00
N PRO A 118 -5.80 -2.43 19.78
CA PRO A 118 -7.10 -2.52 20.42
C PRO A 118 -8.23 -2.51 19.38
N PRO A 119 -9.48 -2.80 19.78
CA PRO A 119 -10.64 -2.58 18.93
C PRO A 119 -10.71 -1.12 18.46
N LEU A 120 -10.98 -0.93 17.17
CA LEU A 120 -11.08 0.37 16.51
C LEU A 120 -12.27 0.42 15.56
N ASP A 121 -12.81 1.62 15.39
CA ASP A 121 -13.64 1.97 14.25
C ASP A 121 -12.84 2.89 13.33
N ILE A 122 -12.67 2.49 12.07
CA ILE A 122 -11.81 3.15 11.10
C ILE A 122 -12.63 3.58 9.88
N VAL A 123 -12.47 4.81 9.44
CA VAL A 123 -12.93 5.28 8.13
C VAL A 123 -11.74 5.44 7.19
N VAL A 124 -11.84 4.85 6.01
CA VAL A 124 -10.87 4.97 4.91
C VAL A 124 -11.41 5.95 3.88
N ALA A 125 -10.64 6.99 3.59
CA ALA A 125 -10.87 7.93 2.49
C ALA A 125 -9.63 7.93 1.58
N SER A 126 -9.81 7.88 0.26
CA SER A 126 -8.68 7.89 -0.66
C SER A 126 -8.93 8.78 -1.87
N SER A 127 -7.92 9.57 -2.23
CA SER A 127 -7.83 10.24 -3.53
C SER A 127 -7.02 9.44 -4.55
N VAL A 128 -6.42 8.30 -4.16
CA VAL A 128 -5.77 7.37 -5.10
C VAL A 128 -6.86 6.63 -5.88
N PRO A 129 -6.91 6.75 -7.21
CA PRO A 129 -7.89 6.04 -8.02
C PRO A 129 -7.77 4.52 -7.87
N VAL A 130 -8.83 3.87 -7.38
CA VAL A 130 -8.90 2.41 -7.28
C VAL A 130 -8.81 1.79 -8.67
N GLY A 131 -7.94 0.79 -8.82
CA GLY A 131 -7.72 0.12 -10.12
C GLY A 131 -7.00 0.97 -11.17
N GLY A 132 -6.47 2.15 -10.78
CA GLY A 132 -5.78 3.04 -11.70
C GLY A 132 -4.29 2.70 -11.96
N GLY A 133 -3.78 1.62 -11.38
CA GLY A 133 -2.36 1.24 -11.45
C GLY A 133 -1.44 2.13 -10.60
N LEU A 134 -1.99 2.86 -9.63
CA LEU A 134 -1.29 3.86 -8.81
C LEU A 134 -1.02 3.41 -7.36
N SER A 135 -1.01 2.09 -7.12
CA SER A 135 -0.72 1.43 -5.84
C SER A 135 -1.62 1.84 -4.68
N SER A 136 -2.93 1.78 -4.91
CA SER A 136 -3.91 1.97 -3.83
C SER A 136 -3.79 0.90 -2.72
N SER A 137 -3.28 -0.30 -3.01
CA SER A 137 -3.04 -1.37 -2.02
C SER A 137 -1.89 -1.00 -1.08
N ALA A 138 -0.70 -0.70 -1.61
CA ALA A 138 0.45 -0.27 -0.80
C ALA A 138 0.15 0.98 0.04
N ALA A 139 -0.58 1.95 -0.52
CA ALA A 139 -1.06 3.12 0.24
C ALA A 139 -1.99 2.72 1.40
N LEU A 140 -2.88 1.76 1.19
CA LEU A 140 -3.78 1.25 2.23
C LEU A 140 -3.02 0.50 3.34
N GLU A 141 -2.08 -0.35 2.95
CA GLU A 141 -1.23 -1.14 3.86
C GLU A 141 -0.38 -0.23 4.75
N LEU A 142 0.32 0.74 4.18
CA LEU A 142 1.19 1.61 4.96
C LEU A 142 0.41 2.61 5.80
N ALA A 143 -0.70 3.13 5.31
CA ALA A 143 -1.58 3.92 6.16
C ALA A 143 -2.08 3.12 7.36
N MET A 144 -2.33 1.80 7.21
CA MET A 144 -2.69 0.92 8.32
C MET A 144 -1.52 0.69 9.27
N ALA A 145 -0.31 0.45 8.77
CA ALA A 145 0.90 0.27 9.58
C ALA A 145 1.15 1.50 10.47
N HIS A 146 1.13 2.70 9.87
CA HIS A 146 1.26 3.98 10.59
C HIS A 146 0.11 4.22 11.57
N LEU A 147 -1.12 3.80 11.25
CA LEU A 147 -2.25 3.91 12.16
C LEU A 147 -2.08 3.01 13.39
N ILE A 148 -1.67 1.75 13.19
CA ILE A 148 -1.40 0.81 14.29
C ILE A 148 -0.38 1.45 15.24
N GLU A 149 0.74 1.95 14.70
CA GLU A 149 1.79 2.61 15.47
C GLU A 149 1.30 3.82 16.26
N ALA A 150 0.46 4.66 15.65
CA ALA A 150 -0.14 5.81 16.33
C ALA A 150 -1.07 5.40 17.48
N VAL A 151 -1.73 4.24 17.38
CA VAL A 151 -2.67 3.72 18.38
C VAL A 151 -1.93 3.00 19.51
N THR A 152 -0.90 2.22 19.18
CA THR A 152 -0.15 1.39 20.13
C THR A 152 1.07 2.09 20.73
N GLU A 153 1.36 3.31 20.28
CA GLU A 153 2.55 4.09 20.68
C GLU A 153 3.86 3.31 20.42
N THR A 154 3.87 2.50 19.35
CA THR A 154 5.04 1.77 18.89
C THR A 154 5.65 2.45 17.68
N THR A 155 6.92 2.17 17.39
CA THR A 155 7.58 2.68 16.19
C THR A 155 8.42 1.58 15.56
N TRP A 156 8.16 1.27 14.30
CA TRP A 156 8.98 0.36 13.51
C TRP A 156 9.95 1.14 12.61
N SER A 157 11.00 0.48 12.13
CA SER A 157 11.83 1.03 11.06
C SER A 157 11.06 1.03 9.73
N PRO A 158 11.41 1.92 8.77
CA PRO A 158 10.82 1.90 7.43
C PRO A 158 10.87 0.51 6.79
N SER A 159 12.01 -0.19 6.89
CA SER A 159 12.17 -1.53 6.34
C SER A 159 11.26 -2.58 7.00
N GLU A 160 10.91 -2.43 8.28
CA GLU A 160 9.95 -3.31 8.95
C GLU A 160 8.52 -3.07 8.44
N ARG A 161 8.11 -1.80 8.26
CA ARG A 161 6.80 -1.46 7.68
C ARG A 161 6.67 -1.98 6.25
N ILE A 162 7.69 -1.75 5.43
CA ILE A 162 7.73 -2.20 4.03
C ILE A 162 7.58 -3.73 3.98
N ARG A 163 8.34 -4.48 4.78
CA ARG A 163 8.24 -5.95 4.79
C ARG A 163 6.88 -6.44 5.26
N ALA A 164 6.28 -5.80 6.26
CA ALA A 164 4.96 -6.17 6.75
C ALA A 164 3.88 -5.91 5.70
N ALA A 165 3.96 -4.80 4.97
CA ALA A 165 3.04 -4.50 3.88
C ALA A 165 3.20 -5.45 2.69
N VAL A 166 4.44 -5.75 2.29
CA VAL A 166 4.71 -6.76 1.24
C VAL A 166 4.19 -8.13 1.65
N SER A 167 4.36 -8.56 2.90
CA SER A 167 3.79 -9.82 3.40
C SER A 167 2.26 -9.77 3.42
N ALA A 168 1.66 -8.64 3.84
CA ALA A 168 0.21 -8.47 3.80
C ALA A 168 -0.37 -8.60 2.38
N GLU A 169 0.30 -8.03 1.38
CA GLU A 169 -0.13 -8.13 -0.02
C GLU A 169 0.05 -9.56 -0.57
N ARG A 170 1.20 -10.19 -0.30
CA ARG A 170 1.51 -11.55 -0.78
C ARG A 170 0.69 -12.63 -0.10
N ASP A 171 0.73 -12.68 1.22
CA ASP A 171 0.17 -13.76 2.02
C ASP A 171 -1.30 -13.50 2.34
N GLY A 172 -1.67 -12.24 2.58
CA GLY A 172 -3.04 -11.83 2.85
C GLY A 172 -3.87 -11.71 1.57
N ALA A 173 -3.48 -10.80 0.67
CA ALA A 173 -4.25 -10.54 -0.56
C ALA A 173 -3.99 -11.56 -1.68
N GLY A 174 -2.91 -12.34 -1.61
CA GLY A 174 -2.56 -13.35 -2.61
C GLY A 174 -1.92 -12.75 -3.87
N VAL A 175 -1.39 -11.53 -3.79
CA VAL A 175 -0.78 -10.82 -4.93
C VAL A 175 0.73 -10.99 -4.84
N PRO A 176 1.40 -11.65 -5.81
CA PRO A 176 2.83 -11.92 -5.72
C PRO A 176 3.67 -10.69 -6.12
N CYS A 177 3.42 -9.54 -5.50
CA CYS A 177 4.06 -8.25 -5.78
C CYS A 177 5.58 -8.28 -5.51
N GLY A 178 6.33 -7.35 -6.10
CA GLY A 178 7.69 -7.02 -5.65
C GLY A 178 7.67 -6.07 -4.45
N ILE A 179 8.76 -5.32 -4.22
CA ILE A 179 8.91 -4.40 -3.08
C ILE A 179 8.75 -2.91 -3.48
N MET A 180 8.64 -2.64 -4.78
CA MET A 180 8.69 -1.29 -5.34
C MET A 180 7.65 -0.36 -4.71
N ASP A 181 6.38 -0.80 -4.73
CA ASP A 181 5.24 0.00 -4.33
C ASP A 181 5.33 0.41 -2.87
N GLN A 182 5.52 -0.56 -1.97
CA GLN A 182 5.66 -0.32 -0.54
C GLN A 182 6.87 0.55 -0.24
N THR A 183 7.99 0.38 -0.96
CA THR A 183 9.19 1.18 -0.71
C THR A 183 9.00 2.65 -1.06
N ILE A 184 8.46 2.94 -2.24
CA ILE A 184 8.23 4.35 -2.63
C ILE A 184 7.12 5.01 -1.81
N VAL A 185 6.12 4.24 -1.39
CA VAL A 185 5.03 4.75 -0.55
C VAL A 185 5.55 5.09 0.85
N GLU A 186 6.47 4.30 1.42
CA GLU A 186 7.06 4.56 2.75
C GLU A 186 8.12 5.66 2.72
N GLN A 187 9.03 5.62 1.74
CA GLN A 187 10.29 6.37 1.76
C GLN A 187 10.39 7.42 0.65
N GLY A 188 9.31 7.68 -0.08
CA GLY A 188 9.27 8.72 -1.11
C GLY A 188 9.52 10.11 -0.52
N GLU A 189 10.36 10.89 -1.20
CA GLU A 189 10.63 12.28 -0.84
C GLU A 189 9.93 13.25 -1.80
N GLN A 190 9.45 14.38 -1.27
CA GLN A 190 8.79 15.39 -2.08
C GLN A 190 9.73 15.91 -3.17
N GLY A 191 9.26 15.87 -4.43
CA GLY A 191 10.03 16.38 -5.56
C GLY A 191 11.19 15.46 -5.99
N CYS A 192 11.17 14.17 -5.62
CA CYS A 192 12.21 13.21 -5.97
C CYS A 192 11.63 11.94 -6.63
N VAL A 193 12.45 11.30 -7.47
CA VAL A 193 12.32 9.89 -7.86
C VAL A 193 13.36 9.06 -7.10
N LEU A 194 13.04 7.80 -6.82
CA LEU A 194 13.95 6.88 -6.12
C LEU A 194 14.47 5.83 -7.07
N LEU A 195 15.79 5.74 -7.26
CA LEU A 195 16.40 4.59 -7.94
C LEU A 195 16.54 3.46 -6.93
N LEU A 196 15.78 2.39 -7.12
CA LEU A 196 15.73 1.24 -6.23
C LEU A 196 16.40 0.03 -6.88
N ASP A 197 17.29 -0.60 -6.12
CA ASP A 197 17.86 -1.92 -6.41
C ASP A 197 16.99 -2.99 -5.72
N CYS A 198 16.15 -3.69 -6.48
CA CYS A 198 15.24 -4.70 -5.92
C CYS A 198 15.92 -6.04 -5.61
N ALA A 199 17.17 -6.26 -6.03
CA ALA A 199 17.93 -7.45 -5.59
C ALA A 199 18.49 -7.29 -4.18
N GLN A 200 18.70 -6.04 -3.76
CA GLN A 200 19.28 -5.69 -2.45
C GLN A 200 18.26 -5.01 -1.52
N ASP A 201 17.02 -4.81 -1.98
CA ASP A 201 15.99 -4.02 -1.31
C ASP A 201 16.52 -2.64 -0.87
N LEU A 202 17.31 -2.00 -1.73
CA LEU A 202 18.11 -0.82 -1.39
C LEU A 202 17.75 0.40 -2.25
N ILE A 203 17.43 1.51 -1.60
CA ILE A 203 17.37 2.82 -2.27
C ILE A 203 18.80 3.23 -2.62
N SER A 204 19.15 3.11 -3.89
CA SER A 204 20.51 3.39 -4.38
C SER A 204 20.74 4.88 -4.60
N SER A 205 19.71 5.64 -5.00
CA SER A 205 19.81 7.09 -5.18
C SER A 205 18.46 7.76 -5.02
N ILE A 206 18.48 8.96 -4.44
CA ILE A 206 17.36 9.90 -4.40
C ILE A 206 17.67 11.00 -5.40
N ILE A 207 16.84 11.15 -6.43
CA ILE A 207 17.12 12.03 -7.57
C ILE A 207 16.05 13.13 -7.60
N PRO A 208 16.43 14.41 -7.40
CA PRO A 208 15.49 15.53 -7.53
C PRO A 208 14.88 15.60 -8.93
N CYS A 209 13.58 15.88 -8.99
CA CYS A 209 12.77 15.99 -10.20
C CYS A 209 11.78 17.18 -10.13
N ASP A 210 12.22 18.29 -9.53
CA ASP A 210 11.44 19.48 -9.21
C ASP A 210 11.65 20.67 -10.16
N ASP A 211 12.18 20.43 -11.37
CA ASP A 211 12.34 21.48 -12.39
C ASP A 211 10.96 22.06 -12.77
N PRO A 212 10.71 23.37 -12.54
CA PRO A 212 9.42 23.99 -12.82
C PRO A 212 9.07 24.04 -14.31
N GLN A 213 10.01 23.73 -15.21
CA GLN A 213 9.77 23.63 -16.65
C GLN A 213 9.27 22.24 -17.07
N ILE A 214 9.33 21.25 -16.18
CA ILE A 214 8.93 19.86 -16.44
C ILE A 214 7.61 19.60 -15.70
N ALA A 215 6.66 18.96 -16.40
CA ALA A 215 5.41 18.51 -15.80
C ALA A 215 5.25 17.00 -15.97
N TRP A 216 4.88 16.32 -14.89
CA TRP A 216 4.53 14.90 -14.90
C TRP A 216 3.04 14.75 -15.22
N LEU A 217 2.73 14.13 -16.36
CA LEU A 217 1.35 13.90 -16.78
C LEU A 217 1.01 12.41 -16.63
N VAL A 218 0.12 12.10 -15.69
CA VAL A 218 -0.41 10.76 -15.48
C VAL A 218 -1.78 10.66 -16.16
N ILE A 219 -1.88 9.80 -17.18
CA ILE A 219 -3.10 9.63 -17.97
C ILE A 219 -3.69 8.25 -17.71
N HIS A 220 -4.86 8.21 -17.07
CA HIS A 220 -5.63 6.98 -16.94
C HIS A 220 -6.30 6.64 -18.28
N SER A 221 -6.09 5.41 -18.77
CA SER A 221 -6.61 4.95 -20.08
C SER A 221 -8.14 4.91 -20.18
N GLY A 222 -8.83 4.90 -19.04
CA GLY A 222 -10.27 4.69 -18.93
C GLY A 222 -10.65 3.21 -18.75
N VAL A 223 -9.66 2.31 -18.72
CA VAL A 223 -9.85 0.88 -18.49
C VAL A 223 -9.26 0.51 -17.14
N SER A 224 -10.10 0.01 -16.24
CA SER A 224 -9.68 -0.55 -14.95
C SER A 224 -9.70 -2.08 -15.06
N HIS A 225 -8.61 -2.72 -14.63
CA HIS A 225 -8.52 -4.17 -14.53
C HIS A 225 -8.40 -4.54 -13.05
N ASP A 226 -8.97 -5.68 -12.67
CA ASP A 226 -8.70 -6.25 -11.36
C ASP A 226 -7.33 -6.95 -11.41
N LEU A 227 -6.39 -6.57 -10.54
CA LEU A 227 -5.07 -7.20 -10.46
C LEU A 227 -5.18 -8.70 -10.13
N ALA A 228 -6.33 -9.12 -9.60
CA ALA A 228 -6.68 -10.52 -9.34
C ALA A 228 -6.95 -11.37 -10.61
N ASP A 229 -6.90 -10.80 -11.82
CA ASP A 229 -7.14 -11.52 -13.08
C ASP A 229 -6.00 -12.50 -13.46
N GLY A 230 -4.98 -12.64 -12.61
CA GLY A 230 -3.96 -13.68 -12.71
C GLY A 230 -2.87 -13.43 -13.76
N ALA A 231 -3.05 -12.48 -14.68
CA ALA A 231 -2.06 -12.14 -15.71
C ALA A 231 -0.71 -11.70 -15.11
N TYR A 232 -0.74 -10.96 -13.99
CA TYR A 232 0.47 -10.57 -13.27
C TYR A 232 1.20 -11.80 -12.69
N ALA A 233 0.48 -12.67 -12.00
CA ALA A 233 1.04 -13.91 -11.44
C ALA A 233 1.59 -14.83 -12.55
N GLN A 234 0.92 -14.89 -13.70
CA GLN A 234 1.40 -15.61 -14.87
C GLN A 234 2.74 -15.06 -15.38
N ARG A 235 2.88 -13.74 -15.53
CA ARG A 235 4.14 -13.12 -15.98
C ARG A 235 5.29 -13.40 -15.02
N ARG A 236 5.02 -13.39 -13.72
CA ARG A 236 6.01 -13.76 -12.71
C ARG A 236 6.43 -15.23 -12.85
N ALA A 237 5.48 -16.15 -12.94
CA ALA A 237 5.76 -17.58 -13.12
C ALA A 237 6.55 -17.86 -14.41
N GLU A 238 6.26 -17.15 -15.50
CA GLU A 238 7.02 -17.24 -16.75
C GLU A 238 8.48 -16.81 -16.56
N CYS A 239 8.75 -15.76 -15.78
CA CYS A 239 10.10 -15.33 -15.46
C CYS A 239 10.84 -16.36 -14.58
N GLU A 240 10.15 -16.90 -13.56
CA GLU A 240 10.69 -17.94 -12.67
C GLU A 240 11.08 -19.21 -13.46
N MET A 241 10.24 -19.64 -14.41
CA MET A 241 10.57 -20.74 -15.33
C MET A 241 11.83 -20.48 -16.17
N ILE A 242 12.05 -19.23 -16.61
CA ILE A 242 13.26 -18.88 -17.37
C ILE A 242 14.48 -18.91 -16.46
N CYS A 243 14.38 -18.38 -15.23
CA CYS A 243 15.45 -18.47 -14.24
C CYS A 243 15.85 -19.92 -13.98
N GLU A 244 14.87 -20.83 -13.81
CA GLU A 244 15.11 -22.27 -13.65
C GLU A 244 15.83 -22.87 -14.86
N ALA A 245 15.38 -22.55 -16.08
CA ALA A 245 15.98 -23.05 -17.31
C ALA A 245 17.42 -22.56 -17.52
N LEU A 246 17.72 -21.34 -17.09
CA LEU A 246 19.05 -20.72 -17.18
C LEU A 246 19.94 -20.98 -15.95
N GLN A 247 19.39 -21.61 -14.90
CA GLN A 247 20.07 -21.85 -13.61
C GLN A 247 20.60 -20.58 -12.93
N VAL A 248 19.82 -19.50 -13.00
CA VAL A 248 20.10 -18.22 -12.33
C VAL A 248 19.09 -17.97 -11.22
N GLY A 249 19.47 -17.19 -10.20
CA GLY A 249 18.56 -16.82 -9.11
C GLY A 249 17.57 -15.73 -9.52
N SER A 250 17.90 -14.95 -10.55
CA SER A 250 17.14 -13.80 -10.99
C SER A 250 17.48 -13.48 -12.45
N LEU A 251 16.51 -12.95 -13.21
CA LEU A 251 16.76 -12.47 -14.57
C LEU A 251 17.71 -11.26 -14.62
N ARG A 252 17.99 -10.62 -13.48
CA ARG A 252 19.02 -9.57 -13.35
C ARG A 252 20.41 -10.10 -13.69
N ASP A 253 20.66 -11.39 -13.43
CA ASP A 253 21.96 -12.01 -13.66
C ASP A 253 22.17 -12.41 -15.13
N VAL A 254 21.16 -12.22 -15.98
CA VAL A 254 21.19 -12.57 -17.40
C VAL A 254 21.65 -11.36 -18.21
N THR A 255 22.75 -11.52 -18.95
CA THR A 255 23.23 -10.52 -19.90
C THR A 255 22.44 -10.56 -21.21
N PRO A 256 22.36 -9.44 -21.96
CA PRO A 256 21.70 -9.42 -23.28
C PRO A 256 22.34 -10.35 -24.32
N GLU A 257 23.64 -10.66 -24.20
CA GLU A 257 24.40 -11.60 -25.04
C GLU A 257 24.23 -13.06 -24.61
#